data_AF-A0A4R1XBB3-F1
#
_entry.id   AF-A0A4R1XBB3-F1
#
_cell.length_a   1.000
_cell.length_b   1.000
_cell.length_c   1.000
_cell.angle_alpha   90.00
_cell.angle_beta   90.00
_cell.angle_gamma   90.00
#
_symmetry.space_group_name_H-M   'P 1'
#
loop_
_entity.id
_entity.type
_entity.pdbx_description
1 polymer ?
#
loop_
_entity_poly.entity_id
_entity_poly.type
_entity_poly.pdbx_seq_one_letter_code
_entity_poly.pdbx_strand_id
1 'polypeptide(L)'
;MNNRNYKKSIQIKNIFFSLYFLLLLIITVTPNFYIGISGSPWLILGIPLSLFYWFAIAVMLMFGLSVMYLLEDHFGEIPREGEDQ
;
A
#
# COMPACT_ATOMS: atom_id res chain seq x y z
N MET A 1 15.66 -25.23 -3.11
CA MET A 1 14.45 -24.81 -2.35
C MET A 1 13.24 -25.52 -2.96
N ASN A 2 12.34 -26.12 -2.18
CA ASN A 2 11.24 -26.94 -2.70
C ASN A 2 10.14 -26.05 -3.34
N ASN A 3 9.72 -26.33 -4.58
CA ASN A 3 8.77 -25.50 -5.37
C ASN A 3 7.45 -25.21 -4.64
N ARG A 4 7.02 -26.09 -3.72
CA ARG A 4 5.82 -25.88 -2.89
C ARG A 4 5.99 -24.75 -1.86
N ASN A 5 7.15 -24.64 -1.24
CA ASN A 5 7.40 -23.61 -0.23
C ASN A 5 7.48 -22.22 -0.88
N TYR A 6 8.02 -22.16 -2.09
CA TYR A 6 8.12 -20.94 -2.90
C TYR A 6 6.75 -20.35 -3.27
N LYS A 7 5.84 -21.17 -3.80
CA LYS A 7 4.47 -20.71 -4.10
C LYS A 7 3.72 -20.25 -2.85
N LYS A 8 3.96 -20.92 -1.72
CA LYS A 8 3.32 -20.57 -0.45
C LYS A 8 3.79 -19.20 0.08
N SER A 9 5.08 -18.87 -0.03
CA SER A 9 5.59 -17.55 0.37
C SER A 9 5.00 -16.42 -0.49
N ILE A 10 4.81 -16.65 -1.79
CA ILE A 10 4.18 -15.68 -2.71
C ILE A 10 2.72 -15.42 -2.33
N GLN A 11 1.95 -16.49 -2.05
CA GLN A 11 0.56 -16.34 -1.62
C GLN A 11 0.44 -15.56 -0.29
N ILE A 12 1.31 -15.86 0.66
CA ILE A 12 1.35 -15.16 1.95
C ILE A 12 1.67 -13.68 1.74
N LYS A 13 2.70 -13.35 0.95
CA LYS A 13 3.05 -11.98 0.55
C LYS A 13 1.82 -11.23 0.01
N ASN A 14 1.11 -11.83 -0.96
CA ASN A 14 -0.05 -11.19 -1.60
C ASN A 14 -1.21 -10.98 -0.63
N ILE A 15 -1.45 -11.90 0.30
CA ILE A 15 -2.47 -11.72 1.35
C ILE A 15 -2.12 -10.55 2.26
N PHE A 16 -0.85 -10.41 2.67
CA PHE A 16 -0.41 -9.29 3.49
C PHE A 16 -0.59 -7.94 2.78
N PHE A 17 -0.17 -7.82 1.50
CA PHE A 17 -0.36 -6.58 0.74
C PHE A 17 -1.84 -6.29 0.48
N SER A 18 -2.65 -7.30 0.16
CA SER A 18 -4.09 -7.15 -0.01
C SER A 18 -4.75 -6.62 1.27
N LEU A 19 -4.41 -7.18 2.43
CA LEU A 19 -4.92 -6.71 3.72
C LEU A 19 -4.45 -5.28 4.03
N TYR A 20 -3.19 -4.95 3.73
CA TYR A 20 -2.65 -3.60 3.88
C TYR A 20 -3.42 -2.57 3.03
N PHE A 21 -3.65 -2.84 1.75
CA PHE A 21 -4.41 -1.95 0.87
C PHE A 21 -5.89 -1.87 1.29
N LEU A 22 -6.48 -2.98 1.74
CA LEU A 22 -7.85 -3.00 2.25
C LEU A 22 -7.99 -2.11 3.49
N LEU A 23 -7.02 -2.14 4.42
CA LEU A 23 -6.99 -1.25 5.58
C LEU A 23 -6.84 0.21 5.16
N LEU A 24 -5.93 0.52 4.24
CA LEU A 24 -5.79 1.87 3.68
C LEU A 24 -7.09 2.34 3.03
N LEU A 25 -7.79 1.46 2.34
CA LEU A 25 -9.07 1.75 1.70
C LEU A 25 -10.17 1.99 2.74
N ILE A 26 -10.25 1.19 3.80
CA ILE A 26 -11.19 1.44 4.91
C ILE A 26 -10.90 2.81 5.53
N ILE A 27 -9.64 3.13 5.81
CA ILE A 27 -9.22 4.41 6.38
C ILE A 27 -9.57 5.58 5.44
N THR A 28 -9.46 5.36 4.12
CA THR A 28 -9.80 6.34 3.09
C THR A 28 -11.30 6.55 2.93
N VAL A 29 -12.08 5.47 2.92
CA VAL A 29 -13.52 5.47 2.61
C VAL A 29 -14.35 5.79 3.85
N THR A 30 -13.86 5.50 5.05
CA THR A 30 -14.62 5.72 6.29
C THR A 30 -14.36 7.13 6.83
N PRO A 31 -15.33 8.07 6.74
CA PRO A 31 -15.10 9.46 7.13
C PRO A 31 -14.95 9.66 8.64
N ASN A 32 -15.26 8.66 9.47
CA ASN A 32 -15.15 8.77 10.93
C ASN A 32 -13.73 9.15 11.40
N PHE A 33 -12.68 8.64 10.75
CA PHE A 33 -11.31 9.05 11.09
C PHE A 33 -11.02 10.46 10.61
N TYR A 34 -11.48 10.84 9.42
CA TYR A 34 -11.26 12.17 8.87
C TYR A 34 -12.00 13.27 9.66
N ILE A 35 -13.27 13.05 10.01
CA ILE A 35 -14.12 14.01 10.72
C ILE A 35 -13.60 14.26 12.14
N GLY A 36 -13.05 13.23 12.81
CA GLY A 36 -12.43 13.38 14.13
C GLY A 36 -11.21 14.30 14.14
N ILE A 37 -10.56 14.47 12.99
CA ILE A 37 -9.31 15.23 12.84
C ILE A 37 -9.55 16.55 12.07
N SER A 38 -10.61 16.65 11.26
CA SER A 38 -10.89 17.82 10.41
C SER A 38 -11.24 19.09 11.18
N GLY A 39 -11.78 18.97 12.39
CA GLY A 39 -12.06 20.10 13.29
C GLY A 39 -10.85 20.55 14.11
N SER A 40 -9.71 19.87 13.99
CA SER A 40 -8.50 20.17 14.76
C SER A 40 -7.83 21.44 14.23
N PRO A 41 -7.49 22.42 15.09
CA PRO A 41 -6.74 23.62 14.70
C PRO A 41 -5.23 23.34 14.50
N TRP A 42 -4.80 22.08 14.58
CA TRP A 42 -3.39 21.72 14.50
C TRP A 42 -2.86 21.84 13.06
N LEU A 43 -1.70 22.47 12.95
CA LEU A 43 -0.98 22.67 11.70
C LEU A 43 0.33 21.89 11.74
N ILE A 44 0.62 21.14 10.67
CA ILE A 44 1.91 20.51 10.43
C ILE A 44 2.53 21.23 9.24
N LEU A 45 3.67 21.90 9.45
CA LEU A 45 4.37 22.67 8.40
C LEU A 45 3.46 23.72 7.71
N GLY A 46 2.49 24.27 8.43
CA GLY A 46 1.50 25.22 7.88
C GLY A 46 0.34 24.58 7.12
N ILE A 47 0.33 23.25 6.99
CA ILE A 47 -0.76 22.49 6.37
C ILE A 47 -1.72 22.00 7.47
N PRO A 48 -3.04 22.19 7.31
CA PRO A 48 -4.03 21.60 8.21
C PRO A 48 -3.81 20.10 8.37
N LEU A 49 -3.91 19.61 9.61
CA LEU A 49 -3.76 18.19 9.93
C LEU A 49 -4.63 17.28 9.04
N SER A 50 -5.81 17.78 8.67
CA SER A 50 -6.77 17.14 7.77
C SER A 50 -6.22 16.90 6.36
N LEU A 51 -5.47 17.85 5.79
CA LEU A 51 -4.79 17.68 4.49
C LEU A 51 -3.57 16.78 4.60
N PHE A 52 -2.80 16.92 5.69
CA PHE A 52 -1.64 16.06 5.94
C PHE A 52 -2.01 14.57 6.02
N TYR A 53 -3.18 14.25 6.59
CA TYR A 53 -3.74 12.89 6.61
C TYR A 53 -3.88 12.29 5.19
N TRP A 54 -4.41 13.04 4.24
CA TRP A 54 -4.55 12.58 2.85
C TRP A 54 -3.21 12.37 2.17
N PHE A 55 -2.25 13.27 2.40
CA PHE A 55 -0.89 13.10 1.89
C PHE A 55 -0.22 11.86 2.48
N ALA A 56 -0.39 11.59 3.77
CA ALA A 56 0.15 10.39 4.41
C ALA A 56 -0.42 9.11 3.78
N ILE A 57 -1.73 9.06 3.53
CA ILE A 57 -2.39 7.94 2.84
C ILE A 57 -1.84 7.78 1.41
N ALA A 58 -1.72 8.86 0.65
CA ALA A 58 -1.21 8.83 -0.72
C ALA A 58 0.25 8.32 -0.77
N VAL A 59 1.09 8.78 0.16
CA VAL A 59 2.48 8.32 0.29
C VAL A 59 2.54 6.84 0.67
N MET A 60 1.72 6.40 1.64
CA MET A 60 1.61 5.00 2.01
C MET A 60 1.15 4.12 0.83
N LEU A 61 0.16 4.57 0.07
CA LEU A 61 -0.31 3.88 -1.12
C LEU A 61 0.79 3.74 -2.18
N MET A 62 1.45 4.86 -2.50
CA MET A 62 2.56 4.88 -3.47
C MET A 62 3.70 3.95 -3.04
N PHE A 63 4.10 4.04 -1.77
CA PHE A 63 5.15 3.19 -1.21
C PHE A 63 4.75 1.70 -1.24
N GLY A 64 3.52 1.36 -0.86
CA GLY A 64 3.01 0.00 -0.91
C GLY A 64 3.07 -0.61 -2.31
N LEU A 65 2.68 0.16 -3.33
CA LEU A 65 2.75 -0.26 -4.73
C LEU A 65 4.20 -0.43 -5.21
N SER A 66 5.08 0.52 -4.87
CA SER A 66 6.50 0.42 -5.25
C SER A 66 7.18 -0.79 -4.62
N VAL A 67 6.92 -1.08 -3.35
CA VAL A 67 7.49 -2.26 -2.68
C VAL A 67 6.94 -3.55 -3.27
N MET A 68 5.63 -3.60 -3.56
CA MET A 68 5.01 -4.76 -4.20
C MET A 68 5.65 -5.04 -5.58
N TYR A 69 5.81 -4.00 -6.40
CA TYR A 69 6.46 -4.10 -7.71
C TYR A 69 7.90 -4.64 -7.60
N LEU A 70 8.72 -4.07 -6.70
CA LEU A 70 10.10 -4.53 -6.50
C LEU A 70 10.19 -5.97 -6.01
N LEU A 71 9.26 -6.39 -5.15
CA LEU A 71 9.20 -7.78 -4.68
C LEU A 71 8.79 -8.73 -5.81
N GLU A 72 7.77 -8.39 -6.58
CA GLU A 72 7.32 -9.20 -7.72
C GLU A 72 8.41 -9.33 -8.80
N ASP A 73 9.15 -8.25 -9.08
CA ASP A 73 10.33 -8.27 -9.94
C ASP A 73 11.42 -9.21 -9.38
N HIS A 74 11.73 -9.12 -8.07
CA HIS A 74 12.72 -9.99 -7.44
C HIS A 74 12.31 -11.48 -7.41
N PHE A 75 11.03 -11.77 -7.25
CA PHE A 75 10.48 -13.13 -7.32
C PHE A 75 10.30 -13.63 -8.77
N GLY A 76 10.62 -12.81 -9.79
CA GLY A 76 10.44 -13.16 -11.19
C GLY A 76 8.98 -13.50 -11.52
N GLU A 77 8.03 -12.89 -10.79
CA GLU A 77 6.59 -13.04 -11.06
C GLU A 77 6.17 -12.19 -12.26
N ILE A 78 6.93 -11.14 -12.59
CA ILE A 78 6.71 -10.27 -13.73
C ILE A 78 7.45 -10.86 -14.95
N PRO A 79 6.75 -11.28 -16.02
CA PRO A 79 7.40 -11.70 -17.25
C PRO A 79 8.22 -10.55 -17.81
N ARG A 80 9.46 -10.82 -18.23
CA ARG A 80 10.30 -9.79 -18.84
C ARG A 80 9.69 -9.37 -20.17
N GLU A 81 9.64 -8.07 -20.41
CA GLU A 81 9.16 -7.52 -21.67
C GLU A 81 9.91 -8.18 -22.85
N GLY A 82 9.19 -9.00 -23.63
CA GLY A 82 9.73 -9.71 -24.79
C GLY A 82 9.89 -11.24 -24.68
N GLU A 83 9.52 -11.88 -23.55
CA GLU A 83 9.64 -13.35 -23.41
C GLU A 83 8.48 -14.15 -24.05
N ASP A 84 7.48 -13.47 -24.64
CA ASP A 84 6.38 -14.08 -25.40
C ASP A 84 6.39 -13.69 -26.90
N GLN A 85 7.56 -13.38 -27.49
CA GLN A 85 7.74 -13.16 -28.93
C GLN A 85 8.64 -14.20 -29.58
#